data_AF-A0A838JCB1-F1
#
_entry.id   AF-A0A838JCB1-F1
#
_cell.length_a   1.000
_cell.length_b   1.000
_cell.length_c   1.000
_cell.angle_alpha   90.00
_cell.angle_beta   90.00
_cell.angle_gamma   90.00
#
_symmetry.space_group_name_H-M   'P 1'
#
loop_
_entity.id
_entity.type
_entity.pdbx_description
1 polymer ?
#
loop_
_entity_poly.entity_id
_entity_poly.type
_entity_poly.pdbx_seq_one_letter_code
_entity_poly.pdbx_strand_id
1 'polypeptide(L)'
;ALGWFNTTLDDFRYGRPRTFQIDAPVGHNEQNGVKSHFIAMNLNGHVEIIEFPGGDATHAHVYIGPQLYGSNNNLVPVTLSFADLNGDQKPDMIVTFQGSRTVFINDQGTFRALQPGERQQVEQALQHISQ
;
A
#
# COMPACT_ATOMS: atom_id res chain seq x y z
N ALA A 1 -22.56 8.50 -23.33
CA ALA A 1 -21.69 9.13 -24.34
C ALA A 1 -20.79 10.24 -23.75
N LEU A 2 -21.29 11.10 -22.85
CA LEU A 2 -20.49 12.20 -22.26
C LEU A 2 -19.47 11.79 -21.18
N GLY A 3 -19.62 10.62 -20.53
CA GLY A 3 -18.70 10.16 -19.47
C GLY A 3 -17.39 9.51 -19.98
N TRP A 4 -17.43 8.77 -21.09
CA TRP A 4 -16.23 8.19 -21.72
C TRP A 4 -15.25 9.28 -22.20
N PHE A 5 -15.77 10.39 -22.71
CA PHE A 5 -14.95 11.44 -23.30
C PHE A 5 -14.07 12.15 -22.25
N ASN A 6 -14.61 12.43 -21.05
CA ASN A 6 -13.84 13.07 -19.97
C ASN A 6 -12.79 12.13 -19.35
N THR A 7 -13.11 10.86 -19.08
CA THR A 7 -12.14 9.87 -18.54
C THR A 7 -10.98 9.58 -19.50
N THR A 8 -11.24 9.55 -20.81
CA THR A 8 -10.18 9.36 -21.82
C THR A 8 -9.31 10.62 -21.96
N LEU A 9 -9.89 11.81 -21.75
CA LEU A 9 -9.16 13.09 -21.77
C LEU A 9 -8.26 13.26 -20.56
N ASP A 10 -8.71 12.84 -19.38
CA ASP A 10 -7.94 12.93 -18.14
C ASP A 10 -6.89 11.80 -18.05
N ASP A 11 -7.18 10.59 -18.55
CA ASP A 11 -6.16 9.55 -18.82
C ASP A 11 -5.09 10.05 -19.81
N PHE A 12 -5.46 10.89 -20.79
CA PHE A 12 -4.54 11.51 -21.75
C PHE A 12 -3.73 12.67 -21.16
N ARG A 13 -4.30 13.42 -20.20
CA ARG A 13 -3.64 14.58 -19.56
C ARG A 13 -2.75 14.22 -18.38
N TYR A 14 -3.09 13.16 -17.63
CA TYR A 14 -2.47 12.85 -16.34
C TYR A 14 -1.92 11.42 -16.22
N GLY A 15 -2.28 10.51 -17.14
CA GLY A 15 -1.66 9.20 -17.30
C GLY A 15 -2.15 8.06 -16.37
N ARG A 16 -1.73 6.84 -16.72
CA ARG A 16 -1.69 5.61 -15.90
C ARG A 16 -0.24 5.44 -15.41
N PRO A 17 0.01 4.92 -14.19
CA PRO A 17 -0.89 4.17 -13.33
C PRO A 17 -1.73 5.03 -12.36
N ARG A 18 -2.84 4.47 -11.87
CA ARG A 18 -3.60 5.04 -10.75
C ARG A 18 -2.74 4.93 -9.50
N THR A 19 -2.36 6.05 -8.92
CA THR A 19 -1.75 6.09 -7.60
C THR A 19 -2.86 6.17 -6.54
N PHE A 20 -2.66 5.47 -5.44
CA PHE A 20 -3.42 5.60 -4.21
C PHE A 20 -2.51 6.26 -3.18
N GLN A 21 -3.02 7.22 -2.43
CA GLN A 21 -2.24 7.91 -1.41
C GLN A 21 -2.98 7.95 -0.09
N ILE A 22 -2.24 7.86 1.01
CA ILE A 22 -2.79 7.89 2.36
C ILE A 22 -1.74 8.35 3.37
N ASP A 23 -2.16 9.08 4.40
CA ASP A 23 -1.35 9.37 5.57
C ASP A 23 -1.73 8.42 6.71
N ALA A 24 -0.75 7.75 7.30
CA ALA A 24 -0.97 6.78 8.39
C ALA A 24 0.05 6.95 9.52
N PRO A 25 -0.38 6.91 10.79
CA PRO A 25 0.52 6.96 11.94
C PRO A 25 1.15 5.58 12.17
N VAL A 26 2.32 5.34 11.58
CA VAL A 26 3.02 4.04 11.62
C VAL A 26 4.28 4.08 12.49
N GLY A 27 4.59 5.25 13.08
CA GLY A 27 5.73 5.42 13.98
C GLY A 27 7.08 5.59 13.28
N HIS A 28 7.09 5.89 11.97
CA HIS A 28 8.32 6.08 11.20
C HIS A 28 8.69 7.57 11.08
N ASN A 29 9.65 8.01 11.89
CA ASN A 29 10.13 9.41 11.92
C ASN A 29 9.00 10.47 12.10
N GLU A 30 7.91 10.08 12.75
CA GLU A 30 6.74 10.94 12.93
C GLU A 30 6.97 11.89 14.11
N GLN A 31 7.03 13.19 13.81
CA GLN A 31 7.28 14.25 14.79
C GLN A 31 6.21 15.33 14.67
N ASN A 32 5.86 15.96 15.80
CA ASN A 32 4.89 17.08 15.84
C ASN A 32 3.53 16.74 15.20
N GLY A 33 3.13 15.47 15.24
CA GLY A 33 1.86 14.99 14.66
C GLY A 33 1.87 14.80 13.14
N VAL A 34 3.01 14.97 12.46
CA VAL A 34 3.15 14.67 11.03
C VAL A 34 3.27 13.17 10.85
N LYS A 35 2.31 12.59 10.13
CA LYS A 35 2.24 11.15 9.82
C LYS A 35 3.11 10.82 8.63
N SER A 36 3.40 9.53 8.46
CA SER A 36 4.04 9.03 7.25
C SER A 36 3.06 9.10 6.07
N HIS A 37 3.54 9.56 4.91
CA HIS A 37 2.77 9.63 3.67
C HIS A 37 3.11 8.46 2.76
N PHE A 38 2.09 7.82 2.20
CA PHE A 38 2.27 6.67 1.31
C PHE A 38 1.73 6.96 -0.07
N ILE A 39 2.43 6.48 -1.09
CA ILE A 39 1.98 6.40 -2.47
C ILE A 39 2.07 4.95 -2.90
N ALA A 40 0.95 4.30 -3.20
CA ALA A 40 0.90 2.98 -3.79
C ALA A 40 0.49 3.05 -5.25
N MET A 41 1.09 2.21 -6.08
CA MET A 41 0.78 2.17 -7.50
C MET A 41 1.01 0.78 -8.08
N ASN A 42 0.39 0.55 -9.22
CA ASN A 42 0.67 -0.58 -10.08
C ASN A 42 1.55 -0.12 -11.24
N LEU A 43 2.86 -0.21 -11.08
CA LEU A 43 3.81 0.16 -12.11
C LEU A 43 4.02 -1.03 -13.06
N ASN A 44 3.32 -1.03 -14.19
CA ASN A 44 3.45 -2.05 -15.25
C ASN A 44 3.22 -3.50 -14.77
N GLY A 45 2.23 -3.71 -13.89
CA GLY A 45 1.95 -5.02 -13.31
C GLY A 45 2.78 -5.33 -12.07
N HIS A 46 3.60 -4.41 -11.58
CA HIS A 46 4.30 -4.54 -10.30
C HIS A 46 3.71 -3.60 -9.28
N VAL A 47 3.33 -4.15 -8.13
CA VAL A 47 2.86 -3.35 -7.01
C VAL A 47 4.07 -2.65 -6.38
N GLU A 48 4.05 -1.32 -6.34
CA GLU A 48 5.08 -0.51 -5.72
C GLU A 48 4.45 0.44 -4.71
N ILE A 49 5.12 0.61 -3.57
CA ILE A 49 4.72 1.53 -2.52
C ILE A 49 5.92 2.40 -2.17
N ILE A 50 5.72 3.71 -2.12
CA ILE A 50 6.68 4.68 -1.62
C ILE A 50 6.14 5.20 -0.29
N GLU A 51 6.97 5.19 0.74
CA GLU A 51 6.71 5.84 2.02
C GLU A 51 7.62 7.06 2.17
N PHE A 52 7.05 8.16 2.69
CA PHE A 52 7.79 9.30 3.22
C PHE A 52 7.58 9.36 4.73
N PRO A 53 8.51 8.81 5.53
CA PRO A 53 8.44 8.79 6.98
C PRO A 53 8.27 10.20 7.55
N GLY A 54 7.25 10.41 8.37
CA GLY A 54 6.93 11.74 8.91
C GLY A 54 6.71 12.83 7.85
N GLY A 55 6.33 12.46 6.62
CA GLY A 55 6.17 13.37 5.49
C GLY A 55 7.48 13.89 4.90
N ASP A 56 8.63 13.34 5.30
CA ASP A 56 9.95 13.76 4.84
C ASP A 56 10.46 12.88 3.70
N ALA A 57 10.47 13.46 2.50
CA ALA A 57 10.94 12.77 1.30
C ALA A 57 12.43 12.41 1.31
N THR A 58 13.25 13.03 2.16
CA THR A 58 14.68 12.69 2.27
C THR A 58 14.93 11.34 2.94
N HIS A 59 13.91 10.78 3.60
CA HIS A 59 13.92 9.48 4.26
C HIS A 59 13.07 8.43 3.53
N ALA A 60 12.79 8.64 2.24
CA ALA A 60 11.85 7.80 1.51
C ALA A 60 12.26 6.32 1.48
N HIS A 61 11.28 5.43 1.66
CA HIS A 61 11.42 3.99 1.48
C HIS A 61 10.57 3.52 0.30
N VAL A 62 11.04 2.47 -0.40
CA VAL A 62 10.29 1.82 -1.47
C VAL A 62 10.08 0.37 -1.10
N TYR A 63 8.82 -0.06 -1.10
CA TYR A 63 8.41 -1.44 -0.87
C TYR A 63 7.90 -2.06 -2.15
N ILE A 64 8.43 -3.25 -2.46
CA ILE A 64 8.10 -3.99 -3.67
C ILE A 64 7.10 -5.08 -3.31
N GLY A 65 5.88 -4.94 -3.82
CA GLY A 65 4.81 -5.92 -3.73
C GLY A 65 4.89 -6.98 -4.83
N PRO A 66 3.83 -7.80 -4.96
CA PRO A 66 3.80 -8.89 -5.94
C PRO A 66 3.70 -8.40 -7.38
N GLN A 67 4.11 -9.26 -8.30
CA GLN A 67 3.83 -9.12 -9.72
C GLN A 67 2.42 -9.64 -10.03
N LEU A 68 1.67 -8.86 -10.80
CA LEU A 68 0.31 -9.13 -11.25
C LEU A 68 0.36 -9.71 -12.65
N TYR A 69 -0.35 -10.82 -12.88
CA TYR A 69 -0.40 -11.51 -14.17
C TYR A 69 -1.82 -11.48 -14.75
N GLY A 70 -1.91 -11.59 -16.08
CA GLY A 70 -3.17 -11.63 -16.82
C GLY A 70 -3.44 -10.39 -17.67
N SER A 71 -4.54 -10.40 -18.43
CA SER A 71 -4.95 -9.29 -19.27
C SER A 71 -5.34 -8.07 -18.41
N ASN A 72 -4.90 -6.87 -18.82
CA ASN A 72 -5.13 -5.61 -18.09
C ASN A 72 -4.55 -5.58 -16.68
N ASN A 73 -3.52 -6.39 -16.39
CA ASN A 73 -2.84 -6.41 -15.10
C ASN A 73 -2.32 -5.03 -14.69
N ASN A 74 -1.89 -4.18 -15.62
CA ASN A 74 -1.44 -2.80 -15.39
C ASN A 74 -2.56 -1.83 -15.01
N LEU A 75 -3.83 -2.25 -15.04
CA LEU A 75 -5.00 -1.43 -14.67
C LEU A 75 -5.53 -1.77 -13.28
N VAL A 76 -4.95 -2.78 -12.63
CA VAL A 76 -5.37 -3.21 -11.30
C VAL A 76 -5.08 -2.07 -10.31
N PRO A 77 -6.09 -1.53 -9.61
CA PRO A 77 -5.87 -0.56 -8.56
C PRO A 77 -5.20 -1.22 -7.37
N VAL A 78 -4.27 -0.50 -6.75
CA VAL A 78 -3.61 -0.88 -5.51
C VAL A 78 -4.05 0.10 -4.45
N THR A 79 -4.48 -0.40 -3.30
CA THR A 79 -4.85 0.43 -2.14
C THR A 79 -4.14 -0.05 -0.88
N LEU A 80 -3.98 0.83 0.08
CA LEU A 80 -3.37 0.51 1.38
C LEU A 80 -4.37 0.67 2.52
N SER A 81 -4.21 -0.15 3.54
CA SER A 81 -4.83 0.02 4.86
C SER A 81 -3.82 -0.40 5.93
N PHE A 82 -4.01 0.09 7.15
CA PHE A 82 -3.08 -0.15 8.25
C PHE A 82 -3.81 -0.69 9.48
N ALA A 83 -3.27 -1.75 10.07
CA ALA A 83 -3.80 -2.37 11.27
C ALA A 83 -2.69 -3.18 11.96
N ASP A 84 -2.75 -3.31 13.27
CA ASP A 84 -1.86 -4.22 14.01
C ASP A 84 -2.30 -5.67 13.75
N LEU A 85 -1.45 -6.46 13.07
CA LEU A 85 -1.72 -7.86 12.70
C LEU A 85 -0.88 -8.86 13.48
N ASN A 86 0.20 -8.40 14.14
CA ASN A 86 1.11 -9.23 14.90
C ASN A 86 1.01 -9.01 16.45
N GLY A 87 0.20 -8.05 16.89
CA GLY A 87 -0.09 -7.75 18.29
C GLY A 87 0.95 -6.87 18.99
N ASP A 88 1.82 -6.19 18.25
CA ASP A 88 2.91 -5.37 18.81
C ASP A 88 2.53 -3.89 19.01
N GLN A 89 1.27 -3.53 18.76
CA GLN A 89 0.72 -2.18 18.82
C GLN A 89 1.27 -1.22 17.76
N LYS A 90 1.94 -1.73 16.73
CA LYS A 90 2.36 -0.96 15.57
C LYS A 90 1.50 -1.35 14.37
N PRO A 91 0.95 -0.40 13.61
CA PRO A 91 0.19 -0.74 12.43
C PRO A 91 1.07 -1.37 11.34
N ASP A 92 0.73 -2.58 10.93
CA ASP A 92 1.25 -3.27 9.75
C ASP A 92 0.56 -2.75 8.48
N MET A 93 1.24 -2.86 7.34
CA MET A 93 0.72 -2.39 6.06
C MET A 93 0.04 -3.52 5.30
N ILE A 94 -1.24 -3.36 4.98
CA ILE A 94 -2.03 -4.26 4.15
C ILE A 94 -2.17 -3.63 2.77
N VAL A 95 -1.64 -4.31 1.76
CA VAL A 95 -1.73 -3.89 0.36
C VAL A 95 -2.81 -4.72 -0.32
N THR A 96 -3.84 -4.09 -0.84
CA THR A 96 -4.98 -4.74 -1.50
C THR A 96 -4.96 -4.49 -3.00
N PHE A 97 -5.16 -5.54 -3.79
CA PHE A 97 -5.18 -5.50 -5.25
C PHE A 97 -6.01 -6.68 -5.80
N GLN A 98 -6.91 -6.43 -6.76
CA GLN A 98 -7.72 -7.48 -7.41
C GLN A 98 -8.41 -8.48 -6.44
N GLY A 99 -8.89 -8.02 -5.28
CA GLY A 99 -9.50 -8.88 -4.25
C GLY A 99 -8.51 -9.78 -3.48
N SER A 100 -7.22 -9.66 -3.78
CA SER A 100 -6.11 -10.26 -3.04
C SER A 100 -5.44 -9.23 -2.14
N ARG A 101 -4.62 -9.71 -1.20
CA ARG A 101 -3.85 -8.88 -0.29
C ARG A 101 -2.45 -9.43 -0.05
N THR A 102 -1.49 -8.53 0.15
CA THR A 102 -0.18 -8.85 0.73
C THR A 102 0.03 -7.99 1.97
N VAL A 103 0.85 -8.46 2.90
CA VAL A 103 1.12 -7.77 4.17
C VAL A 103 2.61 -7.50 4.28
N PHE A 104 2.93 -6.29 4.75
CA PHE A 104 4.25 -5.95 5.26
C PHE A 104 4.16 -5.68 6.76
N ILE A 105 5.07 -6.29 7.52
CA ILE A 105 5.15 -6.14 8.97
C ILE A 105 5.94 -4.89 9.30
N ASN A 106 5.40 -4.07 10.20
CA ASN A 106 6.09 -2.92 10.77
C ASN A 106 7.11 -3.41 11.80
N ASP A 107 8.39 -3.25 11.49
CA ASP A 107 9.47 -3.74 12.33
C ASP A 107 10.70 -2.84 12.22
N GLN A 108 11.34 -2.57 13.35
CA GLN A 108 12.56 -1.75 13.43
C GLN A 108 12.47 -0.37 12.73
N GLY A 109 11.27 0.25 12.71
CA GLY A 109 11.07 1.58 12.11
C GLY A 109 11.00 1.58 10.59
N THR A 110 10.72 0.42 9.98
CA THR A 110 10.43 0.27 8.56
C THR A 110 9.45 -0.88 8.34
N PHE A 111 9.05 -1.13 7.10
CA PHE A 111 8.26 -2.29 6.73
C PHE A 111 9.13 -3.41 6.14
N ARG A 112 8.83 -4.66 6.51
CA ARG A 112 9.44 -5.85 5.92
C ARG A 112 8.38 -6.82 5.41
N ALA A 113 8.76 -7.68 4.47
CA ALA A 113 7.85 -8.73 4.01
C ALA A 113 7.46 -9.67 5.16
N LEU A 114 6.20 -10.12 5.14
CA LEU A 114 5.67 -11.14 6.05
C LEU A 114 6.48 -12.44 5.94
N GLN A 115 6.97 -12.95 7.07
CA GLN A 115 7.71 -14.21 7.10
C GLN A 115 6.77 -15.43 7.16
N PRO A 116 7.19 -16.61 6.65
CA PRO A 116 6.35 -17.81 6.67
C PRO A 116 5.85 -18.21 8.06
N GLY A 117 6.64 -18.01 9.11
CA GLY A 117 6.27 -18.33 10.49
C GLY A 117 5.18 -17.42 11.08
N GLU A 118 4.97 -16.25 10.51
CA GLU A 118 4.00 -15.24 10.99
C GLU A 118 2.66 -15.35 10.26
N ARG A 119 2.61 -16.07 9.14
CA ARG A 119 1.46 -16.07 8.21
C ARG A 119 0.16 -16.50 8.87
N GLN A 120 0.19 -17.57 9.67
CA GLN A 120 -1.02 -18.09 10.30
C GLN A 120 -1.67 -17.06 11.24
N GLN A 121 -0.85 -16.39 12.06
CA GLN A 121 -1.32 -15.35 12.98
C GLN A 121 -1.93 -14.17 12.20
N VAL A 122 -1.22 -13.69 11.19
CA VAL A 122 -1.66 -12.54 10.38
C VAL A 122 -2.96 -12.85 9.62
N GLU A 123 -3.09 -14.05 9.06
CA GLU A 123 -4.33 -14.47 8.39
C GLU A 123 -5.54 -14.51 9.34
N GLN A 124 -5.34 -14.94 10.59
CA GLN A 124 -6.38 -14.89 11.61
C GLN A 124 -6.78 -13.45 11.94
N ALA A 125 -5.81 -12.56 12.20
CA ALA A 125 -6.08 -11.15 12.47
C ALA A 125 -6.85 -10.48 11.33
N LEU A 126 -6.45 -10.77 10.09
CA LEU A 126 -7.09 -10.29 8.87
C LEU A 126 -8.55 -10.73 8.70
N GLN A 127 -8.94 -11.90 9.23
CA GLN A 127 -10.34 -12.36 9.22
C GLN A 127 -11.22 -11.60 10.22
N HIS A 128 -10.63 -11.15 11.34
CA HIS A 128 -11.35 -10.38 12.35
C HIS A 128 -11.62 -8.94 11.91
N ILE A 129 -10.72 -8.33 11.12
CA ILE A 129 -10.89 -6.96 10.64
C ILE A 129 -11.85 -6.87 9.44
N SER A 130 -12.15 -8.01 8.78
CA SER A 130 -13.05 -8.04 7.62
C SER A 130 -14.54 -8.22 7.98
N GLN A 131 -14.87 -8.28 9.28
CA GLN A 131 -16.23 -8.39 9.84
C GLN A 131 -16.69 -7.05 10.41
#